data_AF-A0A6J7BVS5-F1
#
_entry.id   AF-A0A6J7BVS5-F1
#
_cell.length_a   1.000
_cell.length_b   1.000
_cell.length_c   1.000
_cell.angle_alpha   90.00
_cell.angle_beta   90.00
_cell.angle_gamma   90.00
#
_symmetry.space_group_name_H-M   'P 1'
#
loop_
_entity.id
_entity.type
_entity.pdbx_description
1 polymer ?
#
loop_
_entity_poly.entity_id
_entity_poly.type
_entity_poly.pdbx_seq_one_letter_code
_entity_poly.pdbx_strand_id
1 'polypeptide(L)'
;MKRTVALVTLGCARNEVDSEELAGRLEADGWTLVDDVELAEVALVNTCGFIESAKKDSIDTLLEANSLKGHGVTRAVVAVGCMAERYGNELADALPDTDAILGFDDYRDISARLQAIVAGEKHQTHSPKDRRTLLPISPVERAEVRDAQYASAVGAGGSLFRKRLGNAPWAPLKIASGCDRRCSFCAIPYFRGSFVSRRPEEIIEEAQWLADHGVSEVFLVSENTTSYGKDLGDLRLMEKILPQLSEIDAISRIRLSYLQPAEMRPSLIQAIVETPKVVPYFDLSFQHSSADILRAMRRFGDSEKFLHLIKQIRAISPEAGIRSNVIVGFPGESESDYNELVNFVSSAHLDAIGVFGYSDEDNTEALGLENKVDPDLIRERVENLASIVDELVSERAGVRIGQEVSVLIEDAELQEGRAEHQGPEVDGTTSFIGTSFRAGEYVRARISDAIGADLIAEAL
;
A
#
# COMPACT_ATOMS: atom_id res chain seq x y z
N MET A 1 -11.95 7.04 -34.50
CA MET A 1 -12.58 6.59 -33.24
C MET A 1 -11.62 6.87 -32.11
N LYS A 2 -12.11 7.26 -30.93
CA LYS A 2 -11.29 7.25 -29.72
C LYS A 2 -10.98 5.80 -29.38
N ARG A 3 -9.73 5.51 -28.99
CA ARG A 3 -9.33 4.15 -28.58
C ARG A 3 -9.84 3.87 -27.17
N THR A 4 -10.19 2.63 -26.89
CA THR A 4 -10.64 2.20 -25.55
C THR A 4 -9.56 1.42 -24.81
N VAL A 5 -9.49 1.61 -23.50
CA VAL A 5 -8.55 0.91 -22.62
C VAL A 5 -9.24 0.57 -21.30
N ALA A 6 -9.04 -0.66 -20.82
CA ALA A 6 -9.44 -1.09 -19.49
C ALA A 6 -8.19 -1.23 -18.62
N LEU A 7 -8.25 -0.71 -17.39
CA LEU A 7 -7.17 -0.84 -16.42
C LEU A 7 -7.59 -1.85 -15.34
N VAL A 8 -6.84 -2.94 -15.23
CA VAL A 8 -7.01 -3.92 -14.14
C VAL A 8 -5.93 -3.68 -13.11
N THR A 9 -6.31 -3.30 -11.89
CA THR A 9 -5.37 -2.95 -10.83
C THR A 9 -5.25 -4.10 -9.83
N LEU A 10 -4.03 -4.60 -9.63
CA LEU A 10 -3.72 -5.61 -8.63
C LEU A 10 -2.70 -5.05 -7.64
N GLY A 11 -2.67 -5.64 -6.44
CA GLY A 11 -1.64 -5.37 -5.45
C GLY A 11 -2.14 -4.48 -4.31
N CYS A 12 -1.54 -3.30 -4.16
CA CYS A 12 -1.76 -2.46 -2.98
C CYS A 12 -2.20 -1.04 -3.36
N ALA A 13 -2.61 -0.25 -2.36
CA ALA A 13 -2.95 1.17 -2.46
C ALA A 13 -1.96 2.03 -3.29
N ARG A 14 -0.66 1.69 -3.32
CA ARG A 14 0.31 2.40 -4.16
C ARG A 14 0.16 2.09 -5.65
N ASN A 15 -0.13 0.82 -5.98
CA ASN A 15 -0.46 0.42 -7.34
C ASN A 15 -1.79 1.05 -7.79
N GLU A 16 -2.76 1.22 -6.89
CA GLU A 16 -4.01 1.93 -7.19
C GLU A 16 -3.73 3.38 -7.62
N VAL A 17 -2.90 4.11 -6.86
CA VAL A 17 -2.48 5.47 -7.26
C VAL A 17 -1.78 5.46 -8.62
N ASP A 18 -0.85 4.51 -8.86
CA ASP A 18 -0.17 4.40 -10.15
C ASP A 18 -1.16 4.13 -11.31
N SER A 19 -2.18 3.31 -11.11
CA SER A 19 -3.24 3.06 -12.10
C SER A 19 -4.08 4.31 -12.36
N GLU A 20 -4.48 5.03 -11.32
CA GLU A 20 -5.24 6.28 -11.46
C GLU A 20 -4.42 7.38 -12.16
N GLU A 21 -3.10 7.42 -11.96
CA GLU A 21 -2.19 8.29 -12.69
C GLU A 21 -2.10 7.91 -14.19
N LEU A 22 -1.95 6.62 -14.50
CA LEU A 22 -1.94 6.12 -15.88
C LEU A 22 -3.27 6.40 -16.60
N ALA A 23 -4.39 6.16 -15.90
CA ALA A 23 -5.73 6.47 -16.37
C ALA A 23 -5.90 7.95 -16.71
N GLY A 24 -5.45 8.85 -15.84
CA GLY A 24 -5.50 10.29 -16.05
C GLY A 24 -4.68 10.73 -17.27
N ARG A 25 -3.48 10.16 -17.47
CA ARG A 25 -2.64 10.43 -18.66
C ARG A 25 -3.32 9.96 -19.95
N LEU A 26 -3.87 8.74 -19.95
CA LEU A 26 -4.54 8.17 -21.11
C LEU A 26 -5.80 8.98 -21.47
N GLU A 27 -6.61 9.39 -20.49
CA GLU A 27 -7.77 10.24 -20.74
C GLU A 27 -7.37 11.62 -21.30
N ALA A 28 -6.33 12.25 -20.75
CA ALA A 28 -5.81 13.53 -21.25
C ALA A 28 -5.39 13.45 -22.72
N ASP A 29 -4.85 12.31 -23.15
CA ASP A 29 -4.47 12.03 -24.55
C ASP A 29 -5.63 11.50 -25.41
N GLY A 30 -6.86 11.50 -24.89
CA GLY A 30 -8.09 11.23 -25.64
C GLY A 30 -8.52 9.76 -25.69
N TRP A 31 -7.91 8.88 -24.88
CA TRP A 31 -8.40 7.52 -24.69
C TRP A 31 -9.73 7.51 -23.94
N THR A 32 -10.54 6.48 -24.18
CA THR A 32 -11.77 6.23 -23.44
C THR A 32 -11.53 5.08 -22.48
N LEU A 33 -11.61 5.37 -21.17
CA LEU A 33 -11.51 4.33 -20.15
C LEU A 33 -12.83 3.55 -20.10
N VAL A 34 -12.74 2.23 -20.03
CA VAL A 34 -13.88 1.32 -19.85
C VAL A 34 -13.58 0.35 -18.71
N ASP A 35 -14.60 -0.06 -17.97
CA ASP A 35 -14.43 -0.89 -16.77
C ASP A 35 -14.22 -2.37 -17.13
N ASP A 36 -14.76 -2.80 -18.27
CA ASP A 36 -14.70 -4.19 -18.74
C ASP A 36 -13.61 -4.37 -19.80
N VAL A 37 -12.73 -5.35 -19.56
CA VAL A 37 -11.64 -5.72 -20.47
C VAL A 37 -12.17 -6.21 -21.82
N GLU A 38 -13.31 -6.89 -21.86
CA GLU A 38 -13.91 -7.38 -23.12
C GLU A 38 -14.32 -6.25 -24.07
N LEU A 39 -14.60 -5.06 -23.52
CA LEU A 39 -15.02 -3.86 -24.24
C LEU A 39 -13.85 -2.93 -24.62
N ALA A 40 -12.64 -3.22 -24.14
CA ALA A 40 -11.46 -2.40 -24.38
C ALA A 40 -10.66 -2.89 -25.58
N GLU A 41 -10.10 -1.97 -26.38
CA GLU A 41 -9.09 -2.34 -27.39
C GLU A 41 -7.76 -2.77 -26.73
N VAL A 42 -7.45 -2.22 -25.56
CA VAL A 42 -6.25 -2.56 -24.78
C VAL A 42 -6.63 -2.94 -23.35
N ALA A 43 -6.17 -4.10 -22.90
CA ALA A 43 -6.16 -4.47 -21.49
C ALA A 43 -4.82 -4.03 -20.86
N LEU A 44 -4.84 -3.08 -19.95
CA LEU A 44 -3.66 -2.61 -19.22
C LEU A 44 -3.69 -3.19 -17.79
N VAL A 45 -2.89 -4.21 -17.53
CA VAL A 45 -2.89 -4.93 -16.25
C VAL A 45 -1.76 -4.41 -15.37
N ASN A 46 -2.09 -3.73 -14.27
CA ASN A 46 -1.12 -3.25 -13.28
C ASN A 46 -0.84 -4.33 -12.24
N THR A 47 0.30 -4.98 -12.41
CA THR A 47 0.70 -6.21 -11.72
C THR A 47 1.38 -5.96 -10.37
N CYS A 48 1.21 -6.90 -9.45
CA CYS A 48 1.88 -6.93 -8.15
C CYS A 48 3.05 -7.91 -8.17
N GLY A 49 4.22 -7.47 -7.68
CA GLY A 49 5.46 -8.27 -7.67
C GLY A 49 5.97 -8.60 -6.27
N PHE A 50 5.13 -8.44 -5.24
CA PHE A 50 5.58 -8.44 -3.83
C PHE A 50 5.47 -9.82 -3.17
N ILE A 51 4.26 -10.34 -2.98
CA ILE A 51 4.02 -11.68 -2.40
C ILE A 51 3.72 -12.71 -3.48
N GLU A 52 4.03 -13.98 -3.23
CA GLU A 52 3.88 -15.07 -4.21
C GLU A 52 2.44 -15.23 -4.72
N SER A 53 1.45 -15.15 -3.84
CA SER A 53 0.03 -15.18 -4.22
C SER A 53 -0.33 -14.05 -5.18
N ALA A 54 0.06 -12.81 -4.87
CA ALA A 54 -0.21 -11.66 -5.71
C ALA A 54 0.56 -11.70 -7.07
N LYS A 55 1.74 -12.32 -7.11
CA LYS A 55 2.46 -12.61 -8.37
C LYS A 55 1.64 -13.58 -9.22
N LYS A 56 1.12 -14.66 -8.61
CA LYS A 56 0.27 -15.64 -9.29
C LYS A 56 -1.02 -14.99 -9.82
N ASP A 57 -1.73 -14.23 -9.00
CA ASP A 57 -2.96 -13.52 -9.41
C ASP A 57 -2.70 -12.58 -10.61
N SER A 58 -1.52 -11.94 -10.63
CA SER A 58 -1.08 -11.09 -11.74
C SER A 58 -0.86 -11.88 -13.03
N ILE A 59 -0.29 -13.09 -12.94
CA ILE A 59 -0.10 -13.97 -14.10
C ILE A 59 -1.45 -14.50 -14.60
N ASP A 60 -2.30 -14.98 -13.68
CA ASP A 60 -3.61 -15.53 -14.02
C ASP A 60 -4.50 -14.47 -14.71
N THR A 61 -4.48 -13.23 -14.22
CA THR A 61 -5.18 -12.09 -14.84
C THR A 61 -4.67 -11.77 -16.24
N LEU A 62 -3.34 -11.82 -16.46
CA LEU A 62 -2.76 -11.60 -17.81
C LEU A 62 -3.18 -12.71 -18.77
N LEU A 63 -3.20 -13.97 -18.32
CA LEU A 63 -3.64 -15.11 -19.12
C LEU A 63 -5.13 -15.02 -19.47
N GLU A 64 -5.97 -14.63 -18.51
CA GLU A 64 -7.39 -14.38 -18.73
C GLU A 64 -7.61 -13.27 -19.76
N ALA A 65 -6.97 -12.12 -19.59
CA ALA A 65 -7.06 -11.01 -20.55
C ALA A 65 -6.56 -11.42 -21.96
N ASN A 66 -5.51 -12.24 -22.04
CA ASN A 66 -5.01 -12.76 -23.31
C ASN A 66 -6.02 -13.68 -24.00
N SER A 67 -6.81 -14.45 -23.24
CA SER A 67 -7.84 -15.34 -23.80
C SER A 67 -8.98 -14.60 -24.51
N LEU A 68 -9.18 -13.32 -24.18
CA LEU A 68 -10.17 -12.45 -24.83
C LEU A 68 -9.75 -11.99 -26.22
N LYS A 69 -8.44 -12.05 -26.54
CA LYS A 69 -7.93 -11.69 -27.86
C LYS A 69 -8.50 -12.62 -28.93
N GLY A 70 -9.06 -12.03 -29.98
CA GLY A 70 -9.63 -12.77 -31.12
C GLY A 70 -11.11 -13.15 -30.98
N HIS A 71 -11.70 -12.99 -29.78
CA HIS A 71 -13.12 -13.25 -29.52
C HIS A 71 -13.92 -11.96 -29.24
N GLY A 72 -13.26 -10.83 -28.98
CA GLY A 72 -13.88 -9.53 -28.65
C GLY A 72 -13.21 -8.30 -29.27
N VAL A 73 -13.32 -7.15 -28.59
CA VAL A 73 -12.71 -5.86 -28.99
C VAL A 73 -11.22 -5.80 -28.67
N THR A 74 -10.78 -6.58 -27.67
CA THR A 74 -9.42 -6.62 -27.14
C THR A 74 -8.41 -7.03 -28.22
N ARG A 75 -7.48 -6.11 -28.50
CA ARG A 75 -6.43 -6.26 -29.51
C ARG A 75 -5.05 -6.44 -28.89
N ALA A 76 -4.83 -5.86 -27.72
CA ALA A 76 -3.56 -5.94 -27.02
C ALA A 76 -3.74 -6.11 -25.51
N VAL A 77 -2.87 -6.89 -24.90
CA VAL A 77 -2.73 -7.00 -23.43
C VAL A 77 -1.33 -6.50 -23.06
N VAL A 78 -1.28 -5.58 -22.11
CA VAL A 78 -0.04 -4.92 -21.69
C VAL A 78 0.10 -5.02 -20.18
N ALA A 79 1.23 -5.54 -19.72
CA ALA A 79 1.56 -5.58 -18.30
C ALA A 79 2.32 -4.32 -17.90
N VAL A 80 1.90 -3.71 -16.79
CA VAL A 80 2.60 -2.64 -16.08
C VAL A 80 2.73 -3.02 -14.61
N GLY A 81 3.35 -2.19 -13.79
CA GLY A 81 3.38 -2.37 -12.33
C GLY A 81 4.67 -3.00 -11.80
N CYS A 82 4.62 -3.40 -10.54
CA CYS A 82 5.79 -3.87 -9.81
C CYS A 82 6.38 -5.16 -10.41
N MET A 83 5.52 -6.10 -10.85
CA MET A 83 5.99 -7.35 -11.45
C MET A 83 6.62 -7.09 -12.81
N ALA A 84 5.97 -6.27 -13.64
CA ALA A 84 6.49 -5.85 -14.96
C ALA A 84 7.86 -5.17 -14.84
N GLU A 85 8.02 -4.21 -13.91
CA GLU A 85 9.32 -3.56 -13.68
C GLU A 85 10.39 -4.55 -13.22
N ARG A 86 10.03 -5.44 -12.28
CA ARG A 86 11.00 -6.32 -11.62
C ARG A 86 11.44 -7.50 -12.48
N TYR A 87 10.53 -8.09 -13.23
CA TYR A 87 10.72 -9.35 -13.95
C TYR A 87 10.54 -9.19 -15.46
N GLY A 88 10.77 -7.99 -16.02
CA GLY A 88 10.47 -7.64 -17.41
C GLY A 88 10.81 -8.72 -18.44
N ASN A 89 12.10 -9.07 -18.56
CA ASN A 89 12.55 -10.09 -19.52
C ASN A 89 11.97 -11.48 -19.24
N GLU A 90 11.92 -11.90 -17.98
CA GLU A 90 11.40 -13.22 -17.59
C GLU A 90 9.90 -13.34 -17.88
N LEU A 91 9.13 -12.28 -17.63
CA LEU A 91 7.71 -12.23 -17.95
C LEU A 91 7.47 -12.21 -19.46
N ALA A 92 8.29 -11.49 -20.22
CA ALA A 92 8.19 -11.48 -21.68
C ALA A 92 8.48 -12.86 -22.28
N ASP A 93 9.44 -13.60 -21.71
CA ASP A 93 9.77 -14.97 -22.12
C ASP A 93 8.69 -15.98 -21.69
N ALA A 94 8.14 -15.84 -20.48
CA ALA A 94 7.14 -16.75 -19.92
C ALA A 94 5.72 -16.52 -20.47
N LEU A 95 5.38 -15.28 -20.86
CA LEU A 95 4.08 -14.87 -21.37
C LEU A 95 4.23 -14.24 -22.76
N PRO A 96 4.61 -15.03 -23.80
CA PRO A 96 4.87 -14.51 -25.15
C PRO A 96 3.62 -13.96 -25.84
N ASP A 97 2.44 -14.33 -25.34
CA ASP A 97 1.16 -13.82 -25.84
C ASP A 97 0.84 -12.44 -25.27
N THR A 98 1.51 -11.96 -24.22
CA THR A 98 1.32 -10.57 -23.74
C THR A 98 2.06 -9.61 -24.67
N ASP A 99 1.34 -8.66 -25.27
CA ASP A 99 1.85 -7.83 -26.38
C ASP A 99 2.95 -6.86 -25.97
N ALA A 100 2.98 -6.43 -24.70
CA ALA A 100 4.10 -5.68 -24.13
C ALA A 100 4.18 -5.81 -22.60
N ILE A 101 5.42 -5.77 -22.10
CA ILE A 101 5.73 -5.57 -20.68
C ILE A 101 6.41 -4.21 -20.58
N LEU A 102 5.77 -3.25 -19.89
CA LEU A 102 6.28 -1.88 -19.77
C LEU A 102 6.79 -1.63 -18.35
N GLY A 103 7.97 -0.99 -18.27
CA GLY A 103 8.55 -0.54 -17.01
C GLY A 103 8.01 0.82 -16.57
N PHE A 104 8.43 1.29 -15.40
CA PHE A 104 8.03 2.60 -14.86
C PHE A 104 8.48 3.77 -15.74
N ASP A 105 9.57 3.60 -16.50
CA ASP A 105 10.10 4.64 -17.39
C ASP A 105 9.16 4.88 -18.60
N ASP A 106 8.33 3.91 -18.97
CA ASP A 106 7.36 4.02 -20.07
C ASP A 106 6.08 4.75 -19.70
N TYR A 107 5.80 4.94 -18.40
CA TYR A 107 4.53 5.51 -17.91
C TYR A 107 4.32 6.94 -18.40
N ARG A 108 5.40 7.70 -18.59
CA ARG A 108 5.35 9.09 -19.10
C ARG A 108 4.77 9.15 -20.51
N ASP A 109 5.10 8.17 -21.33
CA ASP A 109 4.72 8.09 -22.75
C ASP A 109 3.66 7.01 -22.99
N ILE A 110 2.91 6.61 -21.94
CA ILE A 110 2.03 5.44 -21.97
C ILE A 110 1.06 5.46 -23.15
N SER A 111 0.46 6.60 -23.47
CA SER A 111 -0.44 6.75 -24.61
C SER A 111 0.24 6.42 -25.93
N ALA A 112 1.43 6.97 -26.17
CA ALA A 112 2.21 6.70 -27.38
C ALA A 112 2.64 5.23 -27.46
N ARG A 113 3.02 4.62 -26.32
CA ARG A 113 3.36 3.19 -26.24
C ARG A 113 2.18 2.31 -26.62
N LEU A 114 1.02 2.51 -25.99
CA LEU A 114 -0.18 1.74 -26.32
C LEU A 114 -0.63 1.97 -27.77
N GLN A 115 -0.42 3.18 -28.30
CA GLN A 115 -0.75 3.46 -29.69
C GLN A 115 0.06 2.62 -30.68
N ALA A 116 1.37 2.55 -30.45
CA ALA A 116 2.33 1.77 -31.23
C ALA A 116 2.05 0.26 -31.13
N ILE A 117 1.79 -0.25 -29.92
CA ILE A 117 1.51 -1.68 -29.67
C ILE A 117 0.26 -2.12 -30.45
N VAL A 118 -0.83 -1.38 -30.37
CA VAL A 118 -2.06 -1.68 -31.13
C VAL A 118 -1.85 -1.51 -32.64
N ALA A 119 -0.89 -0.69 -33.08
CA ALA A 119 -0.50 -0.59 -34.49
C ALA A 119 0.36 -1.78 -34.97
N GLY A 120 0.71 -2.72 -34.08
CA GLY A 120 1.50 -3.91 -34.39
C GLY A 120 3.01 -3.73 -34.20
N GLU A 121 3.45 -2.62 -33.61
CA GLU A 121 4.86 -2.43 -33.26
C GLU A 121 5.22 -3.31 -32.06
N LYS A 122 6.35 -4.03 -32.15
CA LYS A 122 6.87 -4.80 -31.02
C LYS A 122 7.59 -3.86 -30.08
N HIS A 123 7.15 -3.83 -28.83
CA HIS A 123 7.87 -3.15 -27.76
C HIS A 123 9.07 -3.99 -27.32
N GLN A 124 10.24 -3.36 -27.15
CA GLN A 124 11.39 -4.01 -26.56
C GLN A 124 11.31 -3.84 -25.04
N THR A 125 11.05 -4.95 -24.33
CA THR A 125 11.02 -4.98 -22.87
C THR A 125 12.34 -4.50 -22.27
N HIS A 126 12.26 -3.78 -21.15
CA HIS A 126 13.44 -3.33 -20.41
C HIS A 126 14.15 -4.50 -19.71
N SER A 127 15.45 -4.34 -19.51
CA SER A 127 16.19 -5.21 -18.60
C SER A 127 16.10 -4.67 -17.16
N PRO A 128 15.64 -5.48 -16.19
CA PRO A 128 15.64 -5.09 -14.78
C PRO A 128 17.02 -4.63 -14.33
N LYS A 129 17.06 -3.52 -13.61
CA LYS A 129 18.29 -2.92 -13.07
C LYS A 129 18.00 -2.30 -11.71
N ASP A 130 19.05 -2.15 -10.89
CA ASP A 130 18.94 -1.50 -9.60
C ASP A 130 18.63 0.00 -9.77
N ARG A 131 17.38 0.37 -9.56
CA ARG A 131 16.90 1.76 -9.73
C ARG A 131 17.46 2.72 -8.69
N ARG A 132 18.09 2.26 -7.61
CA ARG A 132 18.81 3.13 -6.66
C ARG A 132 19.97 3.85 -7.34
N THR A 133 20.49 3.30 -8.43
CA THR A 133 21.58 3.90 -9.21
C THR A 133 21.13 5.06 -10.10
N LEU A 134 19.82 5.27 -10.27
CA LEU A 134 19.26 6.31 -11.13
C LEU A 134 19.26 7.69 -10.49
N LEU A 135 19.41 7.76 -9.17
CA LEU A 135 19.39 9.00 -8.40
C LEU A 135 20.70 9.18 -7.61
N PRO A 136 21.06 10.44 -7.28
CA PRO A 136 22.18 10.70 -6.38
C PRO A 136 22.06 9.94 -5.06
N ILE A 137 23.22 9.53 -4.53
CA ILE A 137 23.27 8.80 -3.25
C ILE A 137 22.77 9.71 -2.11
N SER A 138 23.16 10.99 -2.13
CA SER A 138 22.74 11.99 -1.14
C SER A 138 21.24 12.27 -1.27
N PRO A 139 20.42 12.05 -0.22
CA PRO A 139 18.99 12.32 -0.26
C PRO A 139 18.66 13.77 -0.65
N VAL A 140 19.44 14.75 -0.16
CA VAL A 140 19.20 16.17 -0.42
C VAL A 140 19.43 16.54 -1.89
N GLU A 141 20.38 15.90 -2.56
CA GLU A 141 20.67 16.14 -4.00
C GLU A 141 19.57 15.54 -4.91
N ARG A 142 18.75 14.60 -4.41
CA ARG A 142 17.65 14.02 -5.19
C ARG A 142 16.52 15.01 -5.42
N ALA A 143 16.33 15.97 -4.51
CA ALA A 143 15.30 16.99 -4.65
C ALA A 143 15.50 17.81 -5.94
N GLU A 144 16.75 18.13 -6.30
CA GLU A 144 17.07 18.89 -7.52
C GLU A 144 16.80 18.07 -8.79
N VAL A 145 17.14 16.77 -8.78
CA VAL A 145 16.84 15.85 -9.91
C VAL A 145 15.34 15.65 -10.08
N ARG A 146 14.61 15.49 -8.96
CA ARG A 146 13.14 15.43 -8.97
C ARG A 146 12.55 16.70 -9.55
N ASP A 147 13.00 17.88 -9.11
CA ASP A 147 12.44 19.16 -9.57
C ASP A 147 12.64 19.36 -11.08
N ALA A 148 13.80 18.95 -11.62
CA ALA A 148 14.07 18.95 -13.04
C ALA A 148 13.17 17.97 -13.83
N GLN A 149 12.90 16.78 -13.26
CA GLN A 149 11.99 15.80 -13.86
C GLN A 149 10.53 16.22 -13.76
N TYR A 150 10.11 16.80 -12.64
CA TYR A 150 8.77 17.31 -12.39
C TYR A 150 8.45 18.43 -13.37
N ALA A 151 9.32 19.44 -13.49
CA ALA A 151 9.19 20.53 -14.48
C ALA A 151 9.11 20.05 -15.94
N SER A 152 9.59 18.83 -16.24
CA SER A 152 9.49 18.18 -17.55
C SER A 152 8.26 17.26 -17.71
N ALA A 153 7.61 16.86 -16.61
CA ALA A 153 6.48 15.90 -16.60
C ALA A 153 5.11 16.59 -16.46
N VAL A 154 5.05 17.76 -15.84
CA VAL A 154 3.94 18.70 -16.01
C VAL A 154 4.17 19.45 -17.32
N GLY A 155 3.31 19.24 -18.32
CA GLY A 155 3.23 20.15 -19.45
C GLY A 155 3.06 21.60 -18.95
N ALA A 156 3.37 22.59 -19.80
CA ALA A 156 3.22 24.00 -19.46
C ALA A 156 1.78 24.28 -18.96
N GLY A 157 1.59 24.29 -17.62
CA GLY A 157 0.27 24.34 -17.00
C GLY A 157 0.09 23.59 -15.66
N GLY A 158 1.00 22.69 -15.26
CA GLY A 158 0.97 22.14 -13.89
C GLY A 158 -0.18 21.14 -13.59
N SER A 159 -0.76 20.48 -14.59
CA SER A 159 -1.93 19.63 -14.37
C SER A 159 -1.61 18.30 -13.67
N LEU A 160 -2.33 18.02 -12.58
CA LEU A 160 -2.45 16.70 -11.97
C LEU A 160 -3.05 15.72 -13.00
N PHE A 161 -2.29 14.70 -13.41
CA PHE A 161 -2.79 13.63 -14.28
C PHE A 161 -3.26 12.45 -13.43
N ARG A 162 -4.40 12.60 -12.76
CA ARG A 162 -5.04 11.51 -11.99
C ARG A 162 -6.52 11.43 -12.35
N LYS A 163 -7.05 10.22 -12.47
CA LYS A 163 -8.48 9.95 -12.61
C LYS A 163 -8.88 8.83 -11.65
N ARG A 164 -9.96 9.04 -10.89
CA ARG A 164 -10.52 7.99 -10.03
C ARG A 164 -11.01 6.81 -10.87
N LEU A 165 -10.57 5.61 -10.51
CA LEU A 165 -11.03 4.36 -11.14
C LEU A 165 -12.20 3.72 -10.38
N GLY A 166 -12.41 4.10 -9.11
CA GLY A 166 -13.54 3.68 -8.30
C GLY A 166 -14.26 4.86 -7.65
N ASN A 167 -15.37 4.57 -6.99
CA ASN A 167 -16.21 5.56 -6.30
C ASN A 167 -16.17 5.42 -4.77
N ALA A 168 -15.12 4.77 -4.24
CA ALA A 168 -14.96 4.63 -2.80
C ALA A 168 -14.87 6.02 -2.13
N PRO A 169 -15.50 6.21 -0.95
CA PRO A 169 -15.46 7.48 -0.23
C PRO A 169 -14.10 7.76 0.42
N TRP A 170 -13.13 6.88 0.19
CA TRP A 170 -11.74 7.06 0.58
C TRP A 170 -10.85 6.89 -0.65
N ALA A 171 -9.62 7.41 -0.57
CA ALA A 171 -8.62 7.13 -1.60
C ALA A 171 -7.20 7.15 -1.03
N PRO A 172 -6.29 6.34 -1.60
CA PRO A 172 -4.87 6.47 -1.28
C PRO A 172 -4.29 7.75 -1.86
N LEU A 173 -3.41 8.38 -1.10
CA LEU A 173 -2.65 9.57 -1.48
C LEU A 173 -1.16 9.28 -1.27
N LYS A 174 -0.47 9.04 -2.39
CA LYS A 174 0.95 8.70 -2.41
C LYS A 174 1.77 9.93 -2.06
N ILE A 175 2.47 9.93 -0.93
CA ILE A 175 3.27 11.08 -0.46
C ILE A 175 4.75 11.01 -0.86
N ALA A 176 5.22 9.81 -1.18
CA ALA A 176 6.60 9.53 -1.55
C ALA A 176 6.66 8.23 -2.36
N SER A 177 7.78 7.97 -3.00
CA SER A 177 8.05 6.73 -3.72
C SER A 177 9.46 6.22 -3.43
N GLY A 178 9.63 4.90 -3.51
CA GLY A 178 10.90 4.23 -3.27
C GLY A 178 11.25 4.15 -1.78
N CYS A 179 12.38 3.52 -1.45
CA CYS A 179 12.78 3.33 -0.06
C CYS A 179 14.30 3.25 0.09
N ASP A 180 14.85 3.98 1.06
CA ASP A 180 16.29 3.96 1.39
C ASP A 180 16.66 2.93 2.46
N ARG A 181 15.66 2.24 3.04
CA ARG A 181 15.92 1.16 4.00
C ARG A 181 16.56 -0.02 3.28
N ARG A 182 17.56 -0.62 3.94
CA ARG A 182 18.27 -1.81 3.45
C ARG A 182 17.86 -3.05 4.23
N CYS A 183 16.56 -3.31 4.32
CA CYS A 183 16.06 -4.55 4.93
C CYS A 183 16.56 -5.73 4.11
N SER A 184 17.18 -6.72 4.74
CA SER A 184 17.87 -7.80 4.02
C SER A 184 16.94 -8.67 3.18
N PHE A 185 15.65 -8.74 3.54
CA PHE A 185 14.60 -9.50 2.83
C PHE A 185 13.84 -8.70 1.76
N CYS A 186 14.05 -7.39 1.65
CA CYS A 186 13.16 -6.52 0.88
C CYS A 186 13.76 -6.13 -0.47
N ALA A 187 13.11 -6.53 -1.57
CA ALA A 187 13.49 -6.16 -2.92
C ALA A 187 12.97 -4.78 -3.37
N ILE A 188 12.05 -4.16 -2.62
CA ILE A 188 11.42 -2.88 -2.98
C ILE A 188 12.43 -1.79 -3.40
N PRO A 189 13.53 -1.53 -2.65
CA PRO A 189 14.50 -0.50 -3.06
C PRO A 189 15.12 -0.75 -4.44
N TYR A 190 15.29 -2.01 -4.83
CA TYR A 190 15.89 -2.38 -6.11
C TYR A 190 15.02 -1.94 -7.30
N PHE A 191 13.71 -2.17 -7.24
CA PHE A 191 12.81 -1.91 -8.37
C PHE A 191 11.88 -0.69 -8.21
N ARG A 192 11.66 -0.17 -7.00
CA ARG A 192 11.00 1.14 -6.80
C ARG A 192 12.01 2.29 -6.67
N GLY A 193 13.29 1.98 -6.48
CA GLY A 193 14.37 2.95 -6.39
C GLY A 193 14.53 3.58 -5.00
N SER A 194 15.38 4.60 -4.96
CA SER A 194 15.67 5.39 -3.77
C SER A 194 14.46 6.19 -3.30
N PHE A 195 14.42 6.50 -2.00
CA PHE A 195 13.32 7.29 -1.42
C PHE A 195 13.30 8.72 -1.98
N VAL A 196 12.14 9.14 -2.47
CA VAL A 196 11.86 10.50 -2.99
C VAL A 196 10.50 10.96 -2.47
N SER A 197 10.51 12.03 -1.67
CA SER A 197 9.29 12.70 -1.20
C SER A 197 8.70 13.59 -2.28
N ARG A 198 7.37 13.63 -2.34
CA ARG A 198 6.65 14.69 -3.04
C ARG A 198 6.63 15.97 -2.24
N ARG A 199 6.50 17.09 -2.92
CA ARG A 199 6.41 18.39 -2.25
C ARG A 199 5.07 18.52 -1.50
N PRO A 200 5.03 19.17 -0.33
CA PRO A 200 3.79 19.34 0.42
C PRO A 200 2.67 19.98 -0.39
N GLU A 201 2.99 20.96 -1.23
CA GLU A 201 2.02 21.68 -2.06
C GLU A 201 1.32 20.72 -3.03
N GLU A 202 2.07 19.84 -3.69
CA GLU A 202 1.53 18.83 -4.61
C GLU A 202 0.60 17.84 -3.90
N ILE A 203 0.93 17.45 -2.66
CA ILE A 203 0.13 16.52 -1.88
C ILE A 203 -1.19 17.18 -1.45
N ILE A 204 -1.14 18.45 -1.04
CA ILE A 204 -2.31 19.21 -0.61
C ILE A 204 -3.23 19.50 -1.81
N GLU A 205 -2.67 19.90 -2.95
CA GLU A 205 -3.42 20.11 -4.20
C GLU A 205 -4.13 18.82 -4.63
N GLU A 206 -3.46 17.67 -4.54
CA GLU A 206 -4.09 16.39 -4.86
C GLU A 206 -5.12 15.96 -3.81
N ALA A 207 -4.88 16.21 -2.52
CA ALA A 207 -5.88 15.95 -1.48
C ALA A 207 -7.14 16.79 -1.69
N GLN A 208 -6.99 18.06 -2.10
CA GLN A 208 -8.12 18.91 -2.46
C GLN A 208 -8.84 18.37 -3.70
N TRP A 209 -8.10 17.95 -4.73
CA TRP A 209 -8.69 17.32 -5.91
C TRP A 209 -9.47 16.05 -5.54
N LEU A 210 -8.94 15.19 -4.66
CA LEU A 210 -9.66 14.01 -4.17
C LEU A 210 -10.95 14.39 -3.44
N ALA A 211 -10.89 15.40 -2.58
CA ALA A 211 -12.05 15.97 -1.90
C ALA A 211 -13.13 16.44 -2.89
N ASP A 212 -12.73 17.14 -3.95
CA ASP A 212 -13.63 17.60 -5.01
C ASP A 212 -14.28 16.44 -5.80
N HIS A 213 -13.70 15.24 -5.72
CA HIS A 213 -14.19 14.00 -6.34
C HIS A 213 -14.86 13.06 -5.33
N GLY A 214 -15.37 13.60 -4.21
CA GLY A 214 -16.22 12.85 -3.26
C GLY A 214 -15.46 12.00 -2.24
N VAL A 215 -14.15 12.18 -2.12
CA VAL A 215 -13.35 11.53 -1.07
C VAL A 215 -13.49 12.28 0.24
N SER A 216 -13.76 11.54 1.32
CA SER A 216 -13.80 12.05 2.68
C SER A 216 -12.71 11.47 3.59
N GLU A 217 -12.12 10.31 3.24
CA GLU A 217 -10.93 9.76 3.90
C GLU A 217 -9.73 9.72 2.95
N VAL A 218 -8.64 10.44 3.29
CA VAL A 218 -7.36 10.31 2.59
C VAL A 218 -6.44 9.35 3.34
N PHE A 219 -5.92 8.37 2.61
CA PHE A 219 -5.01 7.35 3.13
C PHE A 219 -3.58 7.61 2.64
N LEU A 220 -2.73 8.17 3.50
CA LEU A 220 -1.36 8.54 3.17
C LEU A 220 -0.50 7.30 3.05
N VAL A 221 0.04 7.07 1.85
CA VAL A 221 0.81 5.87 1.51
C VAL A 221 2.19 6.19 0.93
N SER A 222 3.16 5.35 1.26
CA SER A 222 4.49 5.27 0.64
C SER A 222 5.14 3.95 1.06
N GLU A 223 6.33 3.62 0.53
CA GLU A 223 7.08 2.47 1.04
C GLU A 223 7.56 2.63 2.49
N ASN A 224 7.74 3.86 2.97
CA ASN A 224 8.14 4.18 4.35
C ASN A 224 7.71 5.60 4.72
N THR A 225 6.53 5.73 5.31
CA THR A 225 5.88 7.03 5.55
C THR A 225 6.62 7.85 6.61
N THR A 226 7.29 7.23 7.57
CA THR A 226 8.08 7.94 8.60
C THR A 226 9.34 8.61 8.05
N SER A 227 9.76 8.26 6.83
CA SER A 227 10.88 8.90 6.12
C SER A 227 10.49 10.20 5.42
N TYR A 228 9.20 10.51 5.28
CA TYR A 228 8.74 11.68 4.54
C TYR A 228 9.41 12.97 5.05
N GLY A 229 10.01 13.72 4.12
CA GLY A 229 10.73 14.96 4.40
C GLY A 229 12.25 14.81 4.63
N LYS A 230 12.79 13.60 4.79
CA LYS A 230 14.25 13.38 4.96
C LYS A 230 15.07 13.91 3.80
N ASP A 231 14.66 13.59 2.58
CA ASP A 231 15.29 14.05 1.33
C ASP A 231 15.00 15.52 1.03
N LEU A 232 13.97 16.10 1.66
CA LEU A 232 13.67 17.53 1.64
C LEU A 232 14.40 18.33 2.73
N GLY A 233 15.22 17.68 3.57
CA GLY A 233 15.96 18.32 4.65
C GLY A 233 15.13 18.67 5.89
N ASP A 234 13.89 18.18 6.00
CA ASP A 234 13.00 18.43 7.14
C ASP A 234 12.40 17.13 7.68
N LEU A 235 13.00 16.61 8.74
CA LEU A 235 12.52 15.40 9.42
C LEU A 235 11.14 15.54 10.03
N ARG A 236 10.63 16.77 10.22
CA ARG A 236 9.32 17.03 10.83
C ARG A 236 8.26 17.46 9.82
N LEU A 237 8.52 17.24 8.53
CA LEU A 237 7.62 17.70 7.48
C LEU A 237 6.25 17.01 7.56
N MET A 238 6.20 15.74 7.95
CA MET A 238 4.95 15.03 8.20
C MET A 238 4.14 15.72 9.31
N GLU A 239 4.77 16.05 10.44
CA GLU A 239 4.10 16.78 11.52
C GLU A 239 3.56 18.16 11.08
N LYS A 240 4.13 18.78 10.04
CA LYS A 240 3.70 20.08 9.51
C LYS A 240 2.60 19.99 8.46
N ILE A 241 2.57 18.92 7.66
CA ILE A 241 1.58 18.77 6.58
C ILE A 241 0.23 18.25 7.10
N LEU A 242 0.21 17.46 8.18
CA LEU A 242 -1.03 16.92 8.73
C LEU A 242 -2.07 18.00 9.11
N PRO A 243 -1.71 19.10 9.79
CA PRO A 243 -2.65 20.20 10.03
C PRO A 243 -3.15 20.87 8.74
N GLN A 244 -2.33 20.96 7.70
CA GLN A 244 -2.73 21.58 6.43
C GLN A 244 -3.74 20.70 5.68
N LEU A 245 -3.55 19.38 5.72
CA LEU A 245 -4.51 18.43 5.15
C LEU A 245 -5.84 18.45 5.91
N SER A 246 -5.83 18.67 7.23
CA SER A 246 -7.06 18.70 8.03
C SER A 246 -7.90 19.97 7.82
N GLU A 247 -7.31 21.03 7.25
CA GLU A 247 -8.03 22.24 6.84
C GLU A 247 -8.91 22.03 5.60
N ILE A 248 -8.76 20.93 4.86
CA ILE A 248 -9.61 20.63 3.70
C ILE A 248 -11.00 20.23 4.19
N ASP A 249 -12.01 21.06 3.91
CA ASP A 249 -13.37 20.93 4.47
C ASP A 249 -14.04 19.58 4.20
N ALA A 250 -13.97 19.07 2.97
CA ALA A 250 -14.60 17.81 2.58
C ALA A 250 -13.89 16.57 3.14
N ILE A 251 -12.60 16.68 3.47
CA ILE A 251 -11.87 15.61 4.17
C ILE A 251 -12.31 15.59 5.62
N SER A 252 -12.78 14.43 6.06
CA SER A 252 -13.21 14.18 7.44
C SER A 252 -12.25 13.25 8.18
N ARG A 253 -11.42 12.50 7.44
CA ARG A 253 -10.49 11.52 8.00
C ARG A 253 -9.16 11.50 7.23
N ILE A 254 -8.05 11.46 7.96
CA ILE A 254 -6.69 11.33 7.43
C ILE A 254 -6.04 10.15 8.14
N ARG A 255 -5.54 9.17 7.38
CA ARG A 255 -4.92 7.96 7.92
C ARG A 255 -3.51 7.78 7.36
N LEU A 256 -2.59 7.34 8.20
CA LEU A 256 -1.22 7.02 7.81
C LEU A 256 -1.00 5.51 7.88
N SER A 257 -0.21 4.97 6.95
CA SER A 257 0.23 3.58 6.96
C SER A 257 1.71 3.45 6.60
N TYR A 258 2.27 2.25 6.72
CA TYR A 258 3.67 1.94 6.44
C TYR A 258 4.63 2.72 7.36
N LEU A 259 4.33 2.72 8.66
CA LEU A 259 5.11 3.42 9.67
C LEU A 259 6.26 2.52 10.16
N GLN A 260 7.49 3.04 10.14
CA GLN A 260 8.65 2.30 10.64
C GLN A 260 8.80 2.49 12.15
N PRO A 261 8.71 1.43 12.98
CA PRO A 261 8.73 1.56 14.44
C PRO A 261 9.98 2.27 14.98
N ALA A 262 11.15 1.98 14.42
CA ALA A 262 12.42 2.59 14.81
C ALA A 262 12.54 4.10 14.48
N GLU A 263 11.60 4.66 13.71
CA GLU A 263 11.58 6.07 13.31
C GLU A 263 10.40 6.84 13.91
N MET A 264 9.59 6.19 14.74
CA MET A 264 8.46 6.80 15.42
C MET A 264 8.95 7.77 16.49
N ARG A 265 9.07 9.04 16.11
CA ARG A 265 9.40 10.12 17.04
C ARG A 265 8.20 10.41 17.95
N PRO A 266 8.41 10.78 19.22
CA PRO A 266 7.32 11.26 20.08
C PRO A 266 6.50 12.39 19.45
N SER A 267 7.16 13.30 18.70
CA SER A 267 6.47 14.38 17.98
C SER A 267 5.51 13.90 16.89
N LEU A 268 5.86 12.82 16.19
CA LEU A 268 5.00 12.25 15.15
C LEU A 268 3.82 11.51 15.77
N ILE A 269 4.05 10.76 16.86
CA ILE A 269 2.97 10.12 17.62
C ILE A 269 1.97 11.18 18.12
N GLN A 270 2.48 12.28 18.68
CA GLN A 270 1.65 13.40 19.12
C GLN A 270 0.88 14.04 17.95
N ALA A 271 1.53 14.27 16.81
CA ALA A 271 0.87 14.84 15.64
C ALA A 271 -0.25 13.95 15.11
N ILE A 272 -0.07 12.62 15.09
CA ILE A 272 -1.12 11.67 14.66
C ILE A 272 -2.32 11.69 15.61
N VAL A 273 -2.09 11.82 16.93
CA VAL A 273 -3.17 11.76 17.93
C VAL A 273 -3.88 13.10 18.13
N GLU A 274 -3.16 14.22 18.08
CA GLU A 274 -3.70 15.53 18.44
C GLU A 274 -4.20 16.36 17.24
N THR A 275 -3.78 16.03 16.00
CA THR A 275 -4.22 16.78 14.83
C THR A 275 -5.68 16.42 14.49
N PRO A 276 -6.59 17.40 14.37
CA PRO A 276 -7.97 17.13 13.97
C PRO A 276 -8.06 16.33 12.68
N LYS A 277 -9.08 15.47 12.56
CA LYS A 277 -9.34 14.56 11.43
C LYS A 277 -8.27 13.49 11.20
N VAL A 278 -7.09 13.55 11.83
CA VAL A 278 -6.12 12.46 11.78
C VAL A 278 -6.55 11.37 12.75
N VAL A 279 -6.77 10.16 12.25
CA VAL A 279 -7.17 9.04 13.12
C VAL A 279 -5.96 8.47 13.85
N PRO A 280 -6.09 8.09 15.14
CA PRO A 280 -5.03 7.46 15.91
C PRO A 280 -4.84 5.99 15.49
N TYR A 281 -4.38 5.80 14.26
CA TYR A 281 -4.14 4.51 13.61
C TYR A 281 -2.65 4.36 13.28
N PHE A 282 -2.07 3.25 13.72
CA PHE A 282 -0.64 2.99 13.64
C PHE A 282 -0.39 1.63 12.98
N ASP A 283 -0.17 1.63 11.67
CA ASP A 283 0.32 0.46 10.93
C ASP A 283 1.85 0.38 11.03
N LEU A 284 2.31 -0.35 12.04
CA LEU A 284 3.70 -0.46 12.46
C LEU A 284 4.34 -1.73 11.89
N SER A 285 5.34 -1.56 11.03
CA SER A 285 6.04 -2.69 10.41
C SER A 285 7.08 -3.34 11.34
N PHE A 286 6.65 -4.13 12.34
CA PHE A 286 7.58 -4.81 13.27
C PHE A 286 8.41 -5.91 12.60
N GLN A 287 7.80 -6.72 11.73
CA GLN A 287 8.40 -7.85 10.98
C GLN A 287 8.83 -9.04 11.85
N HIS A 288 9.43 -8.83 13.02
CA HIS A 288 9.69 -9.85 14.04
C HIS A 288 9.85 -9.12 15.38
N SER A 289 10.01 -9.83 16.49
CA SER A 289 10.32 -9.24 17.80
C SER A 289 11.68 -9.63 18.40
N SER A 290 12.38 -10.64 17.85
CA SER A 290 13.68 -11.11 18.34
C SER A 290 14.75 -10.13 17.87
N ALA A 291 15.58 -9.67 18.80
CA ALA A 291 16.67 -8.73 18.51
C ALA A 291 17.67 -9.27 17.49
N ASP A 292 17.95 -10.58 17.54
CA ASP A 292 18.93 -11.22 16.66
C ASP A 292 18.38 -11.39 15.24
N ILE A 293 17.13 -11.84 15.12
CA ILE A 293 16.44 -11.93 13.82
C ILE A 293 16.23 -10.56 13.21
N LEU A 294 15.81 -9.56 13.99
CA LEU A 294 15.68 -8.18 13.51
C LEU A 294 17.02 -7.63 13.02
N ARG A 295 18.13 -7.92 13.71
CA ARG A 295 19.47 -7.51 13.27
C ARG A 295 19.84 -8.17 11.94
N ALA A 296 19.56 -9.46 11.77
CA ALA A 296 19.77 -10.19 10.52
C ALA A 296 18.86 -9.67 9.38
N MET A 297 17.64 -9.21 9.72
CA MET A 297 16.72 -8.48 8.84
C MET A 297 17.20 -7.05 8.50
N ARG A 298 18.30 -6.57 9.11
CA ARG A 298 18.76 -5.17 9.10
C ARG A 298 17.70 -4.17 9.59
N ARG A 299 16.91 -4.59 10.57
CA ARG A 299 15.98 -3.79 11.35
C ARG A 299 16.52 -3.57 12.77
N PHE A 300 15.86 -2.66 13.47
CA PHE A 300 16.23 -2.27 14.82
C PHE A 300 15.00 -2.37 15.72
N GLY A 301 15.19 -2.90 16.92
CA GLY A 301 14.12 -3.11 17.87
C GLY A 301 14.25 -4.47 18.53
N ASP A 302 13.31 -4.74 19.41
CA ASP A 302 13.10 -5.98 20.13
C ASP A 302 11.71 -5.92 20.79
N SER A 303 11.27 -7.04 21.37
CA SER A 303 10.00 -7.14 22.09
C SER A 303 9.79 -6.01 23.12
N GLU A 304 10.82 -5.69 23.92
CA GLU A 304 10.71 -4.66 24.97
C GLU A 304 10.47 -3.27 24.37
N LYS A 305 11.25 -2.87 23.37
CA LYS A 305 11.13 -1.57 22.71
C LYS A 305 9.81 -1.42 21.98
N PHE A 306 9.34 -2.47 21.33
CA PHE A 306 8.06 -2.44 20.60
C PHE A 306 6.87 -2.35 21.56
N LEU A 307 6.88 -3.12 22.66
CA LEU A 307 5.87 -3.00 23.70
C LEU A 307 5.93 -1.62 24.39
N HIS A 308 7.12 -1.04 24.55
CA HIS A 308 7.26 0.33 25.05
C HIS A 308 6.62 1.35 24.11
N LEU A 309 6.88 1.26 22.80
CA LEU A 309 6.27 2.13 21.79
C LEU A 309 4.73 2.03 21.81
N ILE A 310 4.19 0.81 21.85
CA ILE A 310 2.75 0.56 21.95
C ILE A 310 2.17 1.20 23.22
N LYS A 311 2.85 1.04 24.36
CA LYS A 311 2.45 1.67 25.62
C LYS A 311 2.47 3.20 25.53
N GLN A 312 3.45 3.80 24.88
CA GLN A 312 3.52 5.25 24.68
C GLN A 312 2.34 5.76 23.85
N ILE A 313 1.99 5.06 22.77
CA ILE A 313 0.83 5.38 21.93
C ILE A 313 -0.46 5.29 22.76
N ARG A 314 -0.68 4.16 23.46
CA ARG A 314 -1.89 3.93 24.24
C ARG A 314 -2.00 4.77 25.50
N ALA A 315 -0.89 5.32 26.00
CA ALA A 315 -0.91 6.26 27.13
C ALA A 315 -1.59 7.58 26.75
N ILE A 316 -1.50 8.00 25.48
CA ILE A 316 -2.15 9.24 25.00
C ILE A 316 -3.44 8.97 24.21
N SER A 317 -3.57 7.80 23.61
CA SER A 317 -4.79 7.37 22.89
C SER A 317 -5.08 5.89 23.19
N PRO A 318 -5.78 5.59 24.30
CA PRO A 318 -6.04 4.20 24.73
C PRO A 318 -6.70 3.30 23.68
N GLU A 319 -7.56 3.89 22.85
CA GLU A 319 -8.33 3.20 21.81
C GLU A 319 -7.66 3.20 20.43
N ALA A 320 -6.42 3.69 20.34
CA ALA A 320 -5.65 3.73 19.09
C ALA A 320 -5.64 2.35 18.42
N GLY A 321 -5.93 2.35 17.12
CA GLY A 321 -5.79 1.16 16.29
C GLY A 321 -4.31 0.90 16.02
N ILE A 322 -3.83 -0.30 16.30
CA ILE A 322 -2.44 -0.67 16.00
C ILE A 322 -2.44 -1.96 15.20
N ARG A 323 -1.84 -1.88 14.02
CA ARG A 323 -1.65 -2.99 13.09
C ARG A 323 -0.18 -3.31 12.93
N SER A 324 0.15 -4.57 12.65
CA SER A 324 1.49 -4.94 12.20
C SER A 324 1.47 -6.11 11.20
N ASN A 325 2.61 -6.36 10.57
CA ASN A 325 2.90 -7.62 9.90
C ASN A 325 4.15 -8.26 10.52
N VAL A 326 4.18 -9.58 10.55
CA VAL A 326 5.30 -10.38 11.06
C VAL A 326 5.70 -11.44 10.03
N ILE A 327 6.98 -11.78 9.99
CA ILE A 327 7.60 -12.77 9.13
C ILE A 327 8.17 -13.87 10.03
N VAL A 328 7.76 -15.11 9.80
CA VAL A 328 8.30 -16.31 10.47
C VAL A 328 9.17 -17.11 9.50
N GLY A 329 10.11 -17.87 10.03
CA GLY A 329 11.02 -18.69 9.23
C GLY A 329 12.17 -17.93 8.59
N PHE A 330 12.51 -16.74 9.09
CA PHE A 330 13.65 -15.99 8.54
C PHE A 330 14.96 -16.79 8.70
N PRO A 331 15.94 -16.70 7.77
CA PRO A 331 17.19 -17.45 7.88
C PRO A 331 17.87 -17.25 9.24
N GLY A 332 18.10 -18.37 9.96
CA GLY A 332 18.63 -18.39 11.32
C GLY A 332 17.60 -18.37 12.46
N GLU A 333 16.30 -18.32 12.19
CA GLU A 333 15.23 -18.29 13.22
C GLU A 333 15.16 -19.59 14.03
N SER A 334 15.56 -19.50 15.31
CA SER A 334 15.49 -20.60 16.26
C SER A 334 14.08 -20.75 16.85
N GLU A 335 13.84 -21.86 17.54
CA GLU A 335 12.61 -22.07 18.30
C GLU A 335 12.42 -21.02 19.41
N SER A 336 13.50 -20.55 20.03
CA SER A 336 13.44 -19.49 21.03
C SER A 336 13.01 -18.15 20.43
N ASP A 337 13.48 -17.83 19.21
CA ASP A 337 13.09 -16.60 18.52
C ASP A 337 11.61 -16.63 18.16
N TYR A 338 11.14 -17.76 17.62
CA TYR A 338 9.73 -17.96 17.31
C TYR A 338 8.84 -17.83 18.57
N ASN A 339 9.24 -18.47 19.68
CA ASN A 339 8.52 -18.36 20.94
C ASN A 339 8.53 -16.93 21.51
N GLU A 340 9.62 -16.17 21.32
CA GLU A 340 9.65 -14.74 21.66
C GLU A 340 8.62 -13.94 20.83
N LEU A 341 8.50 -14.24 19.53
CA LEU A 341 7.50 -13.63 18.66
C LEU A 341 6.07 -13.93 19.10
N VAL A 342 5.77 -15.20 19.42
CA VAL A 342 4.47 -15.62 19.96
C VAL A 342 4.15 -14.82 21.23
N ASN A 343 5.09 -14.77 22.19
CA ASN A 343 4.89 -14.02 23.43
C ASN A 343 4.69 -12.51 23.20
N PHE A 344 5.41 -11.94 22.23
CA PHE A 344 5.27 -10.55 21.86
C PHE A 344 3.87 -10.24 21.31
N VAL A 345 3.37 -11.02 20.34
CA VAL A 345 2.05 -10.75 19.75
C VAL A 345 0.93 -10.86 20.79
N SER A 346 1.01 -11.84 21.70
CA SER A 346 0.05 -11.99 22.81
C SER A 346 0.08 -10.80 23.77
N SER A 347 1.26 -10.21 23.99
CA SER A 347 1.43 -9.06 24.91
C SER A 347 1.14 -7.71 24.25
N ALA A 348 1.18 -7.63 22.92
CA ALA A 348 1.05 -6.39 22.17
C ALA A 348 -0.42 -5.95 22.03
N HIS A 349 -1.37 -6.90 22.11
CA HIS A 349 -2.81 -6.67 21.97
C HIS A 349 -3.15 -5.85 20.71
N LEU A 350 -2.58 -6.19 19.56
CA LEU A 350 -2.77 -5.45 18.31
C LEU A 350 -4.19 -5.67 17.77
N ASP A 351 -4.71 -4.68 17.03
CA ASP A 351 -6.05 -4.72 16.44
C ASP A 351 -6.08 -5.52 15.13
N ALA A 352 -4.94 -5.67 14.45
CA ALA A 352 -4.78 -6.51 13.27
C ALA A 352 -3.32 -6.96 13.12
N ILE A 353 -3.10 -8.22 12.73
CA ILE A 353 -1.74 -8.76 12.50
C ILE A 353 -1.74 -9.62 11.23
N GLY A 354 -0.90 -9.27 10.26
CA GLY A 354 -0.59 -10.15 9.13
C GLY A 354 0.58 -11.08 9.45
N VAL A 355 0.41 -12.39 9.23
CA VAL A 355 1.48 -13.40 9.41
C VAL A 355 1.95 -13.88 8.05
N PHE A 356 3.24 -13.78 7.79
CA PHE A 356 3.85 -14.19 6.52
C PHE A 356 4.99 -15.18 6.77
N GLY A 357 5.11 -16.19 5.90
CA GLY A 357 6.32 -17.00 5.84
C GLY A 357 7.44 -16.24 5.13
N TYR A 358 8.68 -16.40 5.58
CA TYR A 358 9.83 -15.93 4.83
C TYR A 358 9.87 -16.60 3.46
N SER A 359 10.10 -15.81 2.42
CA SER A 359 10.32 -16.29 1.07
C SER A 359 11.56 -15.63 0.49
N ASP A 360 12.34 -16.41 -0.24
CA ASP A 360 13.53 -15.93 -0.92
C ASP A 360 13.14 -15.03 -2.09
N GLU A 361 13.77 -13.86 -2.15
CA GLU A 361 13.48 -12.87 -3.18
C GLU A 361 14.77 -12.48 -3.90
N ASP A 362 14.73 -12.43 -5.23
CA ASP A 362 15.91 -12.10 -6.04
C ASP A 362 16.47 -10.72 -5.69
N ASN A 363 17.80 -10.61 -5.76
CA ASN A 363 18.56 -9.39 -5.46
C ASN A 363 18.40 -8.89 -4.01
N THR A 364 17.93 -9.75 -3.10
CA THR A 364 17.94 -9.49 -1.66
C THR A 364 19.17 -10.10 -1.00
N GLU A 365 19.58 -9.54 0.14
CA GLU A 365 20.72 -10.07 0.90
C GLU A 365 20.35 -11.36 1.62
N ALA A 366 19.09 -11.46 2.08
CA ALA A 366 18.58 -12.62 2.78
C ALA A 366 18.65 -13.89 1.94
N LEU A 367 18.53 -13.78 0.60
CA LEU A 367 18.73 -14.87 -0.35
C LEU A 367 20.06 -15.62 -0.10
N GLY A 368 21.14 -14.88 0.13
CA GLY A 368 22.49 -15.45 0.34
C GLY A 368 22.81 -15.84 1.78
N LEU A 369 21.89 -15.69 2.73
CA LEU A 369 22.12 -16.09 4.13
C LEU A 369 22.11 -17.61 4.28
N GLU A 370 23.02 -18.11 5.13
CA GLU A 370 23.07 -19.52 5.53
C GLU A 370 21.96 -19.84 6.56
N ASN A 371 21.77 -21.13 6.87
CA ASN A 371 20.79 -21.61 7.87
C ASN A 371 19.33 -21.25 7.55
N LYS A 372 18.91 -21.49 6.31
CA LYS A 372 17.50 -21.42 5.91
C LYS A 372 16.65 -22.36 6.78
N VAL A 373 15.47 -21.90 7.16
CA VAL A 373 14.47 -22.72 7.84
C VAL A 373 13.77 -23.59 6.81
N ASP A 374 13.47 -24.84 7.16
CA ASP A 374 12.78 -25.77 6.27
C ASP A 374 11.39 -25.22 5.88
N PRO A 375 11.01 -25.19 4.58
CA PRO A 375 9.74 -24.63 4.14
C PRO A 375 8.50 -25.25 4.80
N ASP A 376 8.54 -26.53 5.17
CA ASP A 376 7.43 -27.17 5.88
C ASP A 376 7.31 -26.64 7.31
N LEU A 377 8.44 -26.38 7.98
CA LEU A 377 8.46 -25.74 9.29
C LEU A 377 8.02 -24.26 9.21
N ILE A 378 8.36 -23.54 8.14
CA ILE A 378 7.83 -22.17 7.91
C ILE A 378 6.31 -22.22 7.82
N ARG A 379 5.76 -23.16 7.03
CA ARG A 379 4.31 -23.33 6.86
C ARG A 379 3.62 -23.65 8.20
N GLU A 380 4.19 -24.58 8.97
CA GLU A 380 3.70 -24.93 10.31
C GLU A 380 3.68 -23.71 11.24
N ARG A 381 4.76 -22.91 11.26
CA ARG A 381 4.84 -21.68 12.06
C ARG A 381 3.81 -20.63 11.62
N VAL A 382 3.59 -20.47 10.31
CA VAL A 382 2.56 -19.56 9.78
C VAL A 382 1.18 -20.00 10.25
N GLU A 383 0.82 -21.27 10.05
CA GLU A 383 -0.50 -21.80 10.43
C GLU A 383 -0.73 -21.69 11.94
N ASN A 384 0.26 -22.05 12.76
CA ASN A 384 0.18 -21.97 14.21
C ASN A 384 0.02 -20.52 14.70
N LEU A 385 0.90 -19.62 14.24
CA LEU A 385 0.85 -18.21 14.66
C LEU A 385 -0.40 -17.50 14.15
N ALA A 386 -0.87 -17.81 12.93
CA ALA A 386 -2.13 -17.28 12.40
C ALA A 386 -3.32 -17.66 13.29
N SER A 387 -3.42 -18.92 13.72
CA SER A 387 -4.48 -19.35 14.64
C SER A 387 -4.43 -18.59 15.97
N ILE A 388 -3.23 -18.34 16.52
CA ILE A 388 -3.08 -17.55 17.75
C ILE A 388 -3.48 -16.08 17.50
N VAL A 389 -3.08 -15.52 16.37
CA VAL A 389 -3.42 -14.15 15.97
C VAL A 389 -4.93 -13.97 15.82
N ASP A 390 -5.64 -14.92 15.22
CA ASP A 390 -7.09 -14.86 15.04
C ASP A 390 -7.81 -14.79 16.39
N GLU A 391 -7.38 -15.59 17.37
CA GLU A 391 -7.89 -15.53 18.75
C GLU A 391 -7.60 -14.16 19.39
N LEU A 392 -6.35 -13.67 19.31
CA LEU A 392 -5.94 -12.41 19.91
C LEU A 392 -6.66 -11.19 19.31
N VAL A 393 -6.85 -11.17 17.99
CA VAL A 393 -7.57 -10.10 17.29
C VAL A 393 -9.06 -10.16 17.66
N SER A 394 -9.64 -11.36 17.79
CA SER A 394 -11.03 -11.50 18.26
C SER A 394 -11.21 -11.01 19.69
N GLU A 395 -10.29 -11.33 20.60
CA GLU A 395 -10.29 -10.79 21.96
C GLU A 395 -10.18 -9.26 21.95
N ARG A 396 -9.30 -8.71 21.09
CA ARG A 396 -9.11 -7.26 20.96
C ARG A 396 -10.36 -6.56 20.42
N ALA A 397 -11.05 -7.14 19.44
CA ALA A 397 -12.32 -6.66 18.94
C ALA A 397 -13.41 -6.69 20.03
N GLY A 398 -13.46 -7.75 20.84
CA GLY A 398 -14.38 -7.86 21.98
C GLY A 398 -14.23 -6.76 23.03
N VAL A 399 -13.01 -6.26 23.26
CA VAL A 399 -12.76 -5.11 24.15
C VAL A 399 -13.43 -3.81 23.64
N ARG A 400 -13.76 -3.73 22.35
CA ARG A 400 -14.43 -2.57 21.76
C ARG A 400 -15.93 -2.54 21.99
N ILE A 401 -16.55 -3.63 22.46
CA ILE A 401 -17.99 -3.67 22.77
C ILE A 401 -18.33 -2.60 23.81
N GLY A 402 -19.35 -1.80 23.51
CA GLY A 402 -19.81 -0.67 24.31
C GLY A 402 -19.10 0.66 24.03
N GLN A 403 -18.01 0.66 23.27
CA GLN A 403 -17.33 1.90 22.87
C GLN A 403 -18.13 2.67 21.81
N GLU A 404 -18.02 4.00 21.84
CA GLU A 404 -18.54 4.85 20.78
C GLU A 404 -17.47 5.05 19.70
N VAL A 405 -17.86 4.89 18.44
CA VAL A 405 -16.97 5.03 17.28
C VAL A 405 -17.65 5.88 16.20
N SER A 406 -16.85 6.44 15.29
CA SER A 406 -17.32 6.98 14.02
C SER A 406 -17.00 5.98 12.89
N VAL A 407 -18.03 5.51 12.19
CA VAL A 407 -17.91 4.54 11.09
C VAL A 407 -18.14 5.25 9.76
N LEU A 408 -17.18 5.14 8.83
CA LEU A 408 -17.35 5.56 7.45
C LEU A 408 -17.99 4.43 6.67
N ILE A 409 -19.22 4.61 6.18
CA ILE A 409 -19.91 3.61 5.37
C ILE A 409 -19.27 3.54 3.99
N GLU A 410 -18.90 2.32 3.57
CA GLU A 410 -18.23 2.07 2.28
C GLU A 410 -19.10 1.21 1.36
N ASP A 411 -19.87 0.29 1.94
CA ASP A 411 -20.84 -0.53 1.22
C ASP A 411 -22.26 -0.25 1.77
N ALA A 412 -23.07 0.42 0.96
CA ALA A 412 -24.46 0.72 1.31
C ALA A 412 -25.40 -0.47 1.11
N GLU A 413 -25.03 -1.50 0.35
CA GLU A 413 -25.86 -2.69 0.18
C GLU A 413 -25.69 -3.64 1.36
N LEU A 414 -24.45 -3.83 1.81
CA LEU A 414 -24.11 -4.65 2.97
C LEU A 414 -24.26 -3.90 4.30
N GLN A 415 -24.42 -2.57 4.27
CA GLN A 415 -24.41 -1.70 5.46
C GLN A 415 -23.11 -1.87 6.26
N GLU A 416 -22.00 -1.87 5.54
CA GLU A 416 -20.65 -2.08 6.07
C GLU A 416 -19.76 -0.86 5.85
N GLY A 417 -18.86 -0.64 6.80
CA GLY A 417 -17.93 0.47 6.79
C GLY A 417 -16.75 0.25 7.72
N ARG A 418 -15.95 1.29 7.93
CA ARG A 418 -14.76 1.22 8.79
C ARG A 418 -14.77 2.24 9.91
N ALA A 419 -14.56 1.74 11.12
CA ALA A 419 -14.28 2.56 12.29
C ALA A 419 -12.87 3.17 12.21
N GLU A 420 -12.57 4.13 13.08
CA GLU A 420 -11.30 4.88 13.05
C GLU A 420 -10.06 3.99 13.22
N HIS A 421 -10.18 2.87 13.94
CA HIS A 421 -9.08 1.92 14.17
C HIS A 421 -8.91 0.89 13.05
N GLN A 422 -9.82 0.83 12.07
CA GLN A 422 -9.79 -0.14 10.97
C GLN A 422 -9.21 0.50 9.70
N GLY A 423 -8.10 -0.03 9.22
CA GLY A 423 -7.48 0.34 7.96
C GLY A 423 -8.26 -0.18 6.75
N PRO A 424 -8.12 0.46 5.57
CA PRO A 424 -8.79 0.00 4.35
C PRO A 424 -8.25 -1.34 3.87
N GLU A 425 -9.14 -2.20 3.36
CA GLU A 425 -8.86 -3.50 2.69
C GLU A 425 -8.16 -4.60 3.52
N VAL A 426 -7.48 -4.26 4.61
CA VAL A 426 -6.53 -5.19 5.28
C VAL A 426 -6.87 -5.53 6.73
N ASP A 427 -7.82 -4.81 7.33
CA ASP A 427 -8.28 -5.00 8.71
C ASP A 427 -9.74 -5.50 8.72
N GLY A 428 -10.36 -5.59 9.91
CA GLY A 428 -11.78 -5.90 10.02
C GLY A 428 -12.70 -4.76 9.57
N THR A 429 -13.99 -5.07 9.47
CA THR A 429 -15.08 -4.14 9.10
C THR A 429 -16.01 -3.87 10.28
N THR A 430 -16.89 -2.87 10.15
CA THR A 430 -17.98 -2.60 11.07
C THR A 430 -19.29 -2.58 10.32
N SER A 431 -20.21 -3.48 10.69
CA SER A 431 -21.52 -3.65 10.05
C SER A 431 -22.67 -3.11 10.90
N PHE A 432 -23.78 -2.77 10.25
CA PHE A 432 -25.02 -2.33 10.89
C PHE A 432 -26.20 -3.20 10.46
N ILE A 433 -27.08 -3.54 11.42
CA ILE A 433 -28.25 -4.38 11.15
C ILE A 433 -29.52 -3.53 11.07
N GLY A 434 -30.32 -3.72 10.02
CA GLY A 434 -31.63 -3.08 9.88
C GLY A 434 -31.58 -1.57 9.62
N THR A 435 -30.48 -1.09 9.05
CA THR A 435 -30.25 0.32 8.71
C THR A 435 -30.19 0.53 7.20
N SER A 436 -30.06 1.79 6.76
CA SER A 436 -30.03 2.16 5.33
C SER A 436 -29.20 3.42 5.08
N PHE A 437 -27.96 3.40 5.57
CA PHE A 437 -26.98 4.47 5.37
C PHE A 437 -26.43 4.48 3.95
N ARG A 438 -25.88 5.64 3.56
CA ARG A 438 -25.28 5.83 2.23
C ARG A 438 -23.76 5.66 2.30
N ALA A 439 -23.16 5.16 1.23
CA ALA A 439 -21.71 5.17 1.08
C ALA A 439 -21.18 6.62 1.19
N GLY A 440 -20.10 6.80 1.96
CA GLY A 440 -19.52 8.10 2.32
C GLY A 440 -20.13 8.76 3.56
N GLU A 441 -21.17 8.19 4.15
CA GLU A 441 -21.76 8.70 5.40
C GLU A 441 -20.88 8.33 6.61
N TYR A 442 -20.69 9.30 7.52
CA TYR A 442 -20.08 9.04 8.83
C TYR A 442 -21.17 8.84 9.87
N VAL A 443 -21.27 7.62 10.38
CA VAL A 443 -22.26 7.24 11.39
C VAL A 443 -21.59 7.18 12.75
N ARG A 444 -22.10 7.96 13.71
CA ARG A 444 -21.77 7.75 15.12
C ARG A 444 -22.51 6.52 15.62
N ALA A 445 -21.78 5.58 16.21
CA ALA A 445 -22.33 4.31 16.62
C ALA A 445 -21.73 3.83 17.93
N ARG A 446 -22.42 2.91 18.60
CA ARG A 446 -21.90 2.12 19.71
C ARG A 446 -21.70 0.69 19.25
N ILE A 447 -20.53 0.12 19.50
CA ILE A 447 -20.28 -1.29 19.20
C ILE A 447 -21.16 -2.16 20.11
N SER A 448 -21.98 -3.01 19.51
CA SER A 448 -22.90 -3.91 20.22
C SER A 448 -22.35 -5.32 20.36
N ASP A 449 -21.57 -5.78 19.36
CA ASP A 449 -21.02 -7.14 19.31
C ASP A 449 -19.75 -7.20 18.44
N ALA A 450 -19.05 -8.33 18.47
CA ALA A 450 -17.88 -8.61 17.63
C ALA A 450 -17.87 -10.07 17.17
N ILE A 451 -17.51 -10.31 15.90
CA ILE A 451 -17.38 -11.64 15.30
C ILE A 451 -15.97 -11.73 14.68
N GLY A 452 -15.07 -12.45 15.35
CA GLY A 452 -13.66 -12.43 14.94
C GLY A 452 -13.12 -10.99 15.03
N ALA A 453 -12.53 -10.49 13.94
CA ALA A 453 -12.02 -9.12 13.83
C ALA A 453 -13.11 -8.09 13.47
N ASP A 454 -14.28 -8.54 13.02
CA ASP A 454 -15.37 -7.69 12.57
C ASP A 454 -16.25 -7.24 13.73
N LEU A 455 -16.82 -6.05 13.60
CA LEU A 455 -17.67 -5.44 14.60
C LEU A 455 -19.11 -5.30 14.10
N ILE A 456 -20.05 -5.36 15.04
CA ILE A 456 -21.45 -5.00 14.81
C ILE A 456 -21.73 -3.76 15.65
N ALA A 457 -22.36 -2.75 15.05
CA ALA A 457 -22.64 -1.49 15.71
C ALA A 457 -24.11 -1.06 15.60
N GLU A 458 -24.56 -0.31 16.60
CA GLU A 458 -25.86 0.35 16.64
C GLU A 458 -25.67 1.87 16.53
N ALA A 459 -26.38 2.52 15.60
CA ALA A 459 -26.29 3.96 15.41
C ALA A 459 -26.87 4.74 16.61
N LEU A 460 -26.25 5.88 16.94
CA LEU A 460 -26.58 6.72 18.09
C LEU A 460 -27.49 7.91 17.77
#